data_AF-A0A2D0IKY0-F1
#
_entry.id   AF-A0A2D0IKY0-F1
#
_cell.length_a   1.000
_cell.length_b   1.000
_cell.length_c   1.000
_cell.angle_alpha   90.00
_cell.angle_beta   90.00
_cell.angle_gamma   90.00
#
_symmetry.space_group_name_H-M   'P 1'
#
loop_
_entity.id
_entity.type
_entity.pdbx_description
1 polymer ?
#
loop_
_entity_poly.entity_id
_entity_poly.type
_entity_poly.pdbx_seq_one_letter_code
_entity_poly.pdbx_strand_id
1 'polypeptide(L)'
;MSDDIFILENVNAALKHYSIGNGIENGLYPHSPAYWCAEQVSKLTDDERKEALFRLSVWDLIDVATVTIKKLCQSGSDAWHYSIVETLADNSKNDLLVSACAIWGWGLTMESDSTSYHLAASNLVFAVLAQEQYDSDTLNEFENLDIKNARRKAGKIRSEQRDGALKDQCIKWAEDITKAKDYIVGKEELAESVYDKYVTFIIENPKGTDNYTLLHPIDKRGTHRPQMEDYRTIYKWVSHLTLGKRARKKK
;
A
#
# COMPACT_ATOMS: atom_id res chain seq x y z
N MET A 1 33.14 -9.72 -32.21
CA MET A 1 32.44 -9.89 -30.92
C MET A 1 31.09 -10.49 -31.23
N SER A 2 30.53 -11.30 -30.34
CA SER A 2 29.16 -11.83 -30.56
C SER A 2 28.17 -10.68 -30.49
N ASP A 3 27.14 -10.73 -31.33
CA ASP A 3 26.02 -9.77 -31.26
C ASP A 3 25.04 -10.15 -30.15
N ASP A 4 25.22 -11.32 -29.52
CA ASP A 4 24.35 -11.85 -28.47
C ASP A 4 24.39 -10.98 -27.20
N ILE A 5 23.22 -10.71 -26.65
CA ILE A 5 23.06 -9.96 -25.40
C ILE A 5 23.25 -10.90 -24.21
N PHE A 6 22.55 -12.04 -24.20
CA PHE A 6 22.36 -12.87 -23.00
C PHE A 6 23.44 -13.94 -22.86
N ILE A 7 24.69 -13.48 -22.79
CA ILE A 7 25.88 -14.31 -22.60
C ILE A 7 26.63 -13.95 -21.32
N LEU A 8 27.36 -14.93 -20.77
CA LEU A 8 28.06 -14.78 -19.49
C LEU A 8 29.18 -13.73 -19.56
N GLU A 9 29.81 -13.58 -20.73
CA GLU A 9 30.85 -12.58 -20.99
C GLU A 9 30.34 -11.16 -20.71
N ASN A 10 29.12 -10.86 -21.16
CA ASN A 10 28.49 -9.55 -20.93
C ASN A 10 28.17 -9.37 -19.45
N VAL A 11 27.62 -10.39 -18.78
CA VAL A 11 27.39 -10.35 -17.32
C VAL A 11 28.68 -10.03 -16.58
N ASN A 12 29.78 -10.71 -16.91
CA ASN A 12 31.08 -10.50 -16.29
C ASN A 12 31.66 -9.11 -16.58
N ALA A 13 31.44 -8.57 -17.78
CA ALA A 13 31.81 -7.20 -18.12
C ALA A 13 31.08 -6.19 -17.23
N ALA A 14 29.77 -6.36 -17.04
CA ALA A 14 28.99 -5.51 -16.14
C ALA A 14 29.43 -5.65 -14.67
N LEU A 15 29.61 -6.88 -14.18
CA LEU A 15 30.08 -7.11 -12.81
C LEU A 15 31.42 -6.44 -12.54
N LYS A 16 32.36 -6.50 -13.50
CA LYS A 16 33.65 -5.83 -13.38
C LYS A 16 33.51 -4.30 -13.38
N HIS A 17 32.60 -3.74 -14.17
CA HIS A 17 32.40 -2.30 -14.28
C HIS A 17 31.69 -1.73 -13.05
N TYR A 18 30.67 -2.42 -12.54
CA TYR A 18 29.86 -1.99 -11.39
C TYR A 18 30.32 -2.57 -10.04
N SER A 19 31.52 -3.16 -9.96
CA SER A 19 32.04 -3.73 -8.72
C SER A 19 32.39 -2.68 -7.66
N ILE A 20 32.40 -3.14 -6.40
CA ILE A 20 32.89 -2.36 -5.25
C ILE A 20 34.38 -2.06 -5.47
N GLY A 21 34.70 -0.77 -5.69
CA GLY A 21 36.05 -0.29 -5.99
C GLY A 21 36.12 0.52 -7.29
N ASN A 22 35.45 0.07 -8.36
CA ASN A 22 35.46 0.76 -9.66
C ASN A 22 34.36 1.84 -9.77
N GLY A 23 33.27 1.73 -8.99
CA GLY A 23 32.17 2.69 -9.03
C GLY A 23 32.51 4.08 -8.50
N ILE A 24 33.34 4.16 -7.45
CA ILE A 24 33.72 5.43 -6.81
C ILE A 24 34.63 6.27 -7.71
N GLU A 25 35.54 5.64 -8.46
CA GLU A 25 36.46 6.34 -9.38
C GLU A 25 35.78 6.81 -10.68
N ASN A 26 34.66 6.19 -11.07
CA ASN A 26 33.91 6.52 -12.29
C ASN A 26 32.68 7.41 -12.07
N GLY A 27 32.49 7.96 -10.86
CA GLY A 27 31.31 8.77 -10.53
C GLY A 27 29.99 7.99 -10.51
N LEU A 28 30.06 6.66 -10.44
CA LEU A 28 28.89 5.78 -10.34
C LEU A 28 28.47 5.66 -8.88
N TYR A 29 27.24 6.09 -8.59
CA TYR A 29 26.72 6.12 -7.23
C TYR A 29 26.52 4.69 -6.69
N PRO A 30 26.96 4.40 -5.45
CA PRO A 30 26.68 3.14 -4.72
C PRO A 30 25.18 2.85 -4.53
N HIS A 31 24.31 3.77 -4.96
CA HIS A 31 22.86 3.69 -4.86
C HIS A 31 22.17 3.57 -6.24
N SER A 32 22.92 3.30 -7.31
CA SER A 32 22.32 3.08 -8.62
C SER A 32 21.69 1.67 -8.75
N PRO A 33 20.61 1.50 -9.54
CA PRO A 33 20.04 0.17 -9.81
C PRO A 33 21.05 -0.81 -10.41
N ALA A 34 21.98 -0.31 -11.23
CA ALA A 34 23.05 -1.11 -11.82
C ALA A 34 24.03 -1.66 -10.78
N TYR A 35 24.43 -0.82 -9.82
CA TYR A 35 25.30 -1.24 -8.72
C TYR A 35 24.62 -2.27 -7.82
N TRP A 36 23.38 -2.02 -7.40
CA TRP A 36 22.61 -2.97 -6.59
C TRP A 36 22.41 -4.31 -7.31
N CYS A 37 22.07 -4.28 -8.59
CA CYS A 37 21.91 -5.48 -9.40
C CYS A 37 23.21 -6.27 -9.52
N ALA A 38 24.33 -5.59 -9.81
CA ALA A 38 25.64 -6.23 -9.87
C ALA A 38 26.02 -6.87 -8.52
N GLU A 39 25.71 -6.21 -7.40
CA GLU A 39 25.92 -6.78 -6.07
C GLU A 39 25.11 -8.07 -5.86
N GLN A 40 23.83 -8.11 -6.24
CA GLN A 40 23.02 -9.33 -6.12
C GLN A 40 23.54 -10.44 -7.04
N VAL A 41 23.83 -10.14 -8.30
CA VAL A 41 24.32 -11.12 -9.28
C VAL A 41 25.72 -11.64 -8.91
N SER A 42 26.54 -10.83 -8.23
CA SER A 42 27.87 -11.24 -7.76
C SER A 42 27.83 -12.41 -6.76
N LYS A 43 26.70 -12.60 -6.07
CA LYS A 43 26.49 -13.68 -5.08
C LYS A 43 26.17 -15.03 -5.74
N LEU A 44 25.75 -15.02 -7.01
CA LEU A 44 25.47 -16.22 -7.78
C LEU A 44 26.75 -16.82 -8.34
N THR A 45 26.77 -18.15 -8.49
CA THR A 45 27.81 -18.89 -9.22
C THR A 45 27.68 -18.69 -10.72
N ASP A 46 28.75 -19.00 -11.47
CA ASP A 46 28.70 -18.90 -12.94
C ASP A 46 27.69 -19.88 -13.56
N ASP A 47 27.45 -21.04 -12.94
CA ASP A 47 26.46 -22.01 -13.42
C ASP A 47 25.04 -21.49 -13.20
N GLU A 48 24.74 -20.91 -12.02
CA GLU A 48 23.46 -20.25 -11.75
C GLU A 48 23.22 -19.06 -12.70
N ARG A 49 24.27 -18.29 -13.02
CA ARG A 49 24.18 -17.19 -14.01
C ARG A 49 23.88 -17.72 -15.40
N LYS A 50 24.53 -18.80 -15.84
CA LYS A 50 24.26 -19.41 -17.16
C LYS A 50 22.84 -19.95 -17.24
N GLU A 51 22.37 -20.60 -16.19
CA GLU A 51 21.00 -21.10 -16.10
C GLU A 51 19.99 -19.94 -16.19
N ALA A 52 20.22 -18.87 -15.45
CA ALA A 52 19.38 -17.67 -15.46
C ALA A 52 19.32 -16.97 -16.83
N LEU A 53 20.40 -17.01 -17.62
CA LEU A 53 20.43 -16.46 -18.98
C LEU A 53 19.64 -17.30 -19.99
N PHE A 54 19.53 -18.61 -19.75
CA PHE A 54 18.93 -19.53 -20.72
C PHE A 54 17.53 -19.09 -21.15
N ARG A 55 16.70 -18.67 -20.20
CA ARG A 55 15.33 -18.23 -20.46
C ARG A 55 15.27 -17.04 -21.43
N LEU A 56 16.11 -16.03 -21.24
CA LEU A 56 16.04 -14.79 -22.02
C LEU A 56 16.90 -14.82 -23.29
N SER A 57 17.83 -15.77 -23.41
CA SER A 57 18.64 -16.01 -24.61
C SER A 57 17.84 -16.33 -25.87
N VAL A 58 16.57 -16.73 -25.75
CA VAL A 58 15.69 -16.92 -26.91
C VAL A 58 15.58 -15.65 -27.77
N TRP A 59 15.70 -14.48 -27.15
CA TRP A 59 15.62 -13.20 -27.86
C TRP A 59 16.84 -12.93 -28.74
N ASP A 60 18.00 -13.51 -28.43
CA ASP A 60 19.19 -13.44 -29.30
C ASP A 60 18.98 -14.25 -30.60
N LEU A 61 18.03 -15.20 -30.61
CA LEU A 61 17.65 -15.97 -31.79
C LEU A 61 16.52 -15.34 -32.60
N ILE A 62 15.64 -14.57 -31.95
CA ILE A 62 14.42 -14.00 -32.56
C ILE A 62 14.73 -12.67 -33.23
N ASP A 63 15.51 -11.81 -32.59
CA ASP A 63 15.75 -10.43 -33.01
C ASP A 63 17.24 -10.08 -32.89
N VAL A 64 17.67 -9.08 -33.66
CA VAL A 64 18.99 -8.49 -33.46
C VAL A 64 18.99 -7.71 -32.15
N ALA A 65 20.10 -7.73 -31.42
CA ALA A 65 20.24 -7.13 -30.09
C ALA A 65 19.61 -5.72 -29.95
N THR A 66 19.88 -4.81 -30.89
CA THR A 66 19.32 -3.45 -30.85
C THR A 66 17.79 -3.40 -30.90
N VAL A 67 17.16 -4.34 -31.63
CA VAL A 67 15.70 -4.49 -31.70
C VAL A 67 15.16 -5.04 -30.39
N THR A 68 15.80 -6.06 -29.82
CA THR A 68 15.47 -6.62 -28.50
C THR A 68 15.50 -5.54 -27.42
N ILE A 69 16.58 -4.76 -27.35
CA ILE A 69 16.71 -3.62 -26.41
C ILE A 69 15.56 -2.62 -26.59
N LYS A 70 15.26 -2.24 -27.83
CA LYS A 70 14.16 -1.30 -28.12
C LYS A 70 12.80 -1.84 -27.67
N LYS A 71 12.53 -3.12 -27.89
CA LYS A 71 11.29 -3.78 -27.43
C LYS A 71 11.24 -3.81 -25.90
N LEU A 72 12.35 -4.11 -25.22
CA LEU A 72 12.45 -4.07 -23.75
C LEU A 72 12.31 -2.66 -23.15
N CYS A 73 12.46 -1.60 -23.94
CA CYS A 73 12.14 -0.23 -23.50
C CYS A 73 10.63 0.09 -23.59
N GLN A 74 9.86 -0.71 -24.32
CA GLN A 74 8.44 -0.45 -24.59
C GLN A 74 7.57 -1.38 -23.77
N SER A 75 6.84 -0.79 -22.80
CA SER A 75 5.83 -1.53 -22.04
C SER A 75 4.78 -2.13 -22.97
N GLY A 76 4.49 -3.41 -22.77
CA GLY A 76 3.50 -4.15 -23.57
C GLY A 76 4.01 -4.73 -24.90
N SER A 77 5.31 -4.60 -25.22
CA SER A 77 5.90 -5.37 -26.31
C SER A 77 5.99 -6.86 -25.99
N ASP A 78 6.12 -7.70 -27.00
CA ASP A 78 6.27 -9.16 -26.80
C ASP A 78 7.51 -9.49 -25.95
N ALA A 79 8.62 -8.78 -26.18
CA ALA A 79 9.83 -8.92 -25.37
C ALA A 79 9.64 -8.44 -23.93
N TRP A 80 8.89 -7.36 -23.72
CA TRP A 80 8.54 -6.91 -22.38
C TRP A 80 7.71 -7.97 -21.64
N HIS A 81 6.65 -8.46 -22.27
CA HIS A 81 5.75 -9.43 -21.66
C HIS A 81 6.46 -10.74 -21.31
N TYR A 82 7.16 -11.33 -22.28
CA TYR A 82 7.89 -12.58 -22.07
C TYR A 82 9.01 -12.40 -21.04
N SER A 83 9.83 -11.36 -21.21
CA SER A 83 11.05 -11.23 -20.40
C SER A 83 10.78 -10.73 -18.99
N ILE A 84 9.80 -9.86 -18.78
CA ILE A 84 9.53 -9.24 -17.47
C ILE A 84 8.29 -9.84 -16.81
N VAL A 85 7.15 -9.84 -17.49
CA VAL A 85 5.86 -10.19 -16.86
C VAL A 85 5.80 -11.68 -16.54
N GLU A 86 6.15 -12.55 -17.50
CA GLU A 86 6.11 -14.00 -17.29
C GLU A 86 7.20 -14.44 -16.29
N THR A 87 8.41 -13.89 -16.40
CA THR A 87 9.52 -14.23 -15.49
C THR A 87 9.23 -13.84 -14.04
N LEU A 88 8.57 -12.70 -13.81
CA LEU A 88 8.11 -12.32 -12.47
C LEU A 88 7.02 -13.26 -11.93
N ALA A 89 6.09 -13.70 -12.79
CA ALA A 89 5.04 -14.63 -12.39
C ALA A 89 5.60 -15.99 -11.90
N ASP A 90 6.73 -16.41 -12.47
CA ASP A 90 7.43 -17.64 -12.07
C ASP A 90 8.37 -17.45 -10.86
N ASN A 91 8.38 -16.25 -10.26
CA ASN A 91 9.30 -15.86 -9.17
C ASN A 91 10.79 -15.96 -9.53
N SER A 92 11.14 -15.88 -10.82
CA SER A 92 12.51 -15.97 -11.32
C SER A 92 13.24 -14.62 -11.24
N LYS A 93 13.39 -14.06 -10.03
CA LYS A 93 14.06 -12.75 -9.81
C LYS A 93 15.50 -12.76 -10.34
N ASN A 94 16.23 -13.87 -10.19
CA ASN A 94 17.61 -14.00 -10.64
C ASN A 94 17.73 -13.90 -12.18
N ASP A 95 16.82 -14.50 -12.94
CA ASP A 95 16.79 -14.43 -14.41
C ASP A 95 16.77 -12.98 -14.90
N LEU A 96 15.94 -12.15 -14.26
CA LEU A 96 15.80 -10.72 -14.57
C LEU A 96 17.07 -9.94 -14.23
N LEU A 97 17.64 -10.16 -13.04
CA LEU A 97 18.84 -9.46 -12.60
C LEU A 97 20.06 -9.83 -13.43
N VAL A 98 20.26 -11.12 -13.69
CA VAL A 98 21.36 -11.62 -14.54
C VAL A 98 21.22 -11.07 -15.96
N SER A 99 20.00 -11.05 -16.50
CA SER A 99 19.73 -10.50 -17.83
C SER A 99 19.92 -8.98 -17.91
N ALA A 100 19.61 -8.25 -16.84
CA ALA A 100 19.92 -6.82 -16.76
C ALA A 100 21.44 -6.57 -16.77
N CYS A 101 22.21 -7.37 -16.02
CA CYS A 101 23.67 -7.34 -16.09
C CYS A 101 24.20 -7.66 -17.48
N ALA A 102 23.62 -8.63 -18.18
CA ALA A 102 24.00 -8.95 -19.56
C ALA A 102 23.77 -7.77 -20.51
N ILE A 103 22.61 -7.09 -20.41
CA ILE A 103 22.30 -5.90 -21.22
C ILE A 103 23.27 -4.75 -20.94
N TRP A 104 23.55 -4.46 -19.66
CA TRP A 104 24.53 -3.42 -19.32
C TRP A 104 25.93 -3.76 -19.83
N GLY A 105 26.34 -5.02 -19.71
CA GLY A 105 27.63 -5.50 -20.20
C GLY A 105 27.76 -5.36 -21.71
N TRP A 106 26.73 -5.76 -22.44
CA TRP A 106 26.64 -5.59 -23.89
C TRP A 106 26.77 -4.10 -24.28
N GLY A 107 26.04 -3.22 -23.60
CA GLY A 107 26.08 -1.77 -23.82
C GLY A 107 27.44 -1.12 -23.56
N LEU A 108 28.25 -1.69 -22.64
CA LEU A 108 29.62 -1.23 -22.39
C LEU A 108 30.60 -1.64 -23.50
N THR A 109 30.28 -2.68 -24.27
CA THR A 109 31.15 -3.22 -25.33
C THR A 109 30.85 -2.67 -26.73
N MET A 110 29.67 -2.06 -26.92
CA MET A 110 29.20 -1.51 -28.20
C MET A 110 29.19 0.02 -28.15
N GLU A 111 29.55 0.69 -29.26
CA GLU A 111 29.30 2.13 -29.48
C GLU A 111 27.79 2.40 -29.71
N SER A 112 26.95 1.92 -28.81
CA SER A 112 25.49 1.99 -28.90
C SER A 112 24.95 3.28 -28.28
N ASP A 113 23.72 3.67 -28.65
CA ASP A 113 22.97 4.75 -28.00
C ASP A 113 22.85 4.45 -26.50
N SER A 114 23.65 5.16 -25.70
CA SER A 114 23.87 4.86 -24.28
C SER A 114 22.59 4.86 -23.47
N THR A 115 21.56 5.57 -23.93
CA THR A 115 20.29 5.70 -23.22
C THR A 115 19.46 4.42 -23.27
N SER A 116 19.48 3.70 -24.40
CA SER A 116 18.52 2.62 -24.67
C SER A 116 18.82 1.35 -23.88
N TYR A 117 20.08 0.90 -23.81
CA TYR A 117 20.43 -0.29 -23.02
C TYR A 117 20.30 -0.02 -21.52
N HIS A 118 20.63 1.20 -21.07
CA HIS A 118 20.48 1.59 -19.67
C HIS A 118 19.01 1.54 -19.25
N LEU A 119 18.09 2.02 -20.10
CA LEU A 119 16.66 1.96 -19.84
C LEU A 119 16.15 0.51 -19.81
N ALA A 120 16.49 -0.31 -20.81
CA ALA A 120 16.06 -1.70 -20.88
C ALA A 120 16.52 -2.52 -19.65
N ALA A 121 17.79 -2.41 -19.26
CA ALA A 121 18.30 -3.08 -18.06
C ALA A 121 17.66 -2.52 -16.77
N SER A 122 17.47 -1.20 -16.69
CA SER A 122 16.80 -0.60 -15.53
C SER A 122 15.36 -1.07 -15.38
N ASN A 123 14.64 -1.28 -16.48
CA ASN A 123 13.28 -1.80 -16.46
C ASN A 123 13.20 -3.19 -15.84
N LEU A 124 14.14 -4.09 -16.18
CA LEU A 124 14.24 -5.42 -15.56
C LEU A 124 14.47 -5.32 -14.05
N VAL A 125 15.42 -4.48 -13.62
CA VAL A 125 15.75 -4.32 -12.19
C VAL A 125 14.62 -3.65 -11.41
N PHE A 126 14.00 -2.61 -11.96
CA PHE A 126 12.86 -1.95 -11.32
C PHE A 126 11.67 -2.88 -11.18
N ALA A 127 11.45 -3.79 -12.13
CA ALA A 127 10.40 -4.80 -12.02
C ALA A 127 10.63 -5.74 -10.83
N VAL A 128 11.88 -6.19 -10.60
CA VAL A 128 12.25 -7.00 -9.43
C VAL A 128 12.06 -6.21 -8.13
N LEU A 129 12.59 -4.99 -8.06
CA LEU A 129 12.48 -4.14 -6.86
C LEU A 129 11.03 -3.80 -6.52
N ALA A 130 10.19 -3.53 -7.52
CA ALA A 130 8.77 -3.27 -7.33
C ALA A 130 8.05 -4.51 -6.76
N GLN A 131 8.38 -5.71 -7.26
CA GLN A 131 7.82 -6.95 -6.72
C GLN A 131 8.28 -7.20 -5.28
N GLU A 132 9.57 -7.00 -4.97
CA GLU A 132 10.09 -7.15 -3.60
C GLU A 132 9.44 -6.17 -2.62
N GLN A 133 9.23 -4.92 -3.03
CA GLN A 133 8.53 -3.93 -2.22
C GLN A 133 7.07 -4.35 -1.98
N TYR A 134 6.38 -4.82 -3.02
CA TYR A 134 5.00 -5.31 -2.90
C TYR A 134 4.90 -6.53 -1.96
N ASP A 135 5.81 -7.49 -2.09
CA ASP A 135 5.89 -8.67 -1.22
C ASP A 135 6.11 -8.26 0.24
N SER A 136 7.05 -7.33 0.47
CA SER A 136 7.37 -6.79 1.80
C SER A 136 6.21 -6.03 2.42
N ASP A 137 5.54 -5.16 1.66
CA ASP A 137 4.38 -4.40 2.13
C ASP A 137 3.22 -5.34 2.48
N THR A 138 2.99 -6.37 1.67
CA THR A 138 1.98 -7.40 1.94
C THR A 138 2.28 -8.14 3.25
N LEU A 139 3.52 -8.59 3.46
CA LEU A 139 3.93 -9.25 4.70
C LEU A 139 3.80 -8.32 5.91
N ASN A 140 4.25 -7.07 5.79
CA ASN A 140 4.11 -6.07 6.84
C ASN A 140 2.64 -5.80 7.20
N GLU A 141 1.73 -5.82 6.23
CA GLU A 141 0.29 -5.71 6.50
C GLU A 141 -0.21 -6.88 7.35
N PHE A 142 0.21 -8.11 7.04
CA PHE A 142 -0.16 -9.30 7.80
C PHE A 142 0.43 -9.30 9.21
N GLU A 143 1.72 -9.01 9.36
CA GLU A 143 2.41 -8.98 10.66
C GLU A 143 1.82 -7.92 11.59
N ASN A 144 1.35 -6.80 11.04
CA ASN A 144 0.76 -5.72 11.82
C ASN A 144 -0.77 -5.84 12.04
N LEU A 145 -1.40 -6.94 11.61
CA LEU A 145 -2.85 -7.15 11.79
C LEU A 145 -3.25 -7.09 13.26
N ASP A 146 -2.49 -7.71 14.15
CA ASP A 146 -2.81 -7.74 15.58
C ASP A 146 -2.66 -6.37 16.23
N ILE A 147 -1.65 -5.61 15.84
CA ILE A 147 -1.47 -4.22 16.30
C ILE A 147 -2.61 -3.34 15.78
N LYS A 148 -3.01 -3.51 14.52
CA LYS A 148 -4.15 -2.79 13.91
C LYS A 148 -5.47 -3.14 14.62
N ASN A 149 -5.68 -4.41 14.93
CA ASN A 149 -6.83 -4.90 15.69
C ASN A 149 -6.84 -4.36 17.13
N ALA A 150 -5.68 -4.37 17.81
CA ALA A 150 -5.51 -3.82 19.15
C ALA A 150 -5.78 -2.30 19.18
N ARG A 151 -5.24 -1.54 18.21
CA ARG A 151 -5.51 -0.10 18.07
C ARG A 151 -6.99 0.17 17.82
N ARG A 152 -7.65 -0.63 16.97
CA ARG A 152 -9.11 -0.50 16.72
C ARG A 152 -9.93 -0.79 17.97
N LYS A 153 -9.61 -1.86 18.71
CA LYS A 153 -10.25 -2.19 20.00
C LYS A 153 -10.03 -1.06 21.02
N ALA A 154 -8.81 -0.56 21.15
CA ALA A 154 -8.49 0.56 22.05
C ALA A 154 -9.22 1.85 21.65
N GLY A 155 -9.32 2.15 20.36
CA GLY A 155 -10.09 3.28 19.84
C GLY A 155 -11.59 3.16 20.17
N LYS A 156 -12.16 1.96 20.02
CA LYS A 156 -13.55 1.69 20.39
C LYS A 156 -13.78 1.87 21.89
N ILE A 157 -12.91 1.31 22.74
CA ILE A 157 -12.99 1.45 24.20
C ILE A 157 -12.89 2.92 24.60
N ARG A 158 -11.98 3.70 24.00
CA ARG A 158 -11.88 5.14 24.26
C ARG A 158 -13.14 5.89 23.84
N SER A 159 -13.71 5.56 22.69
CA SER A 159 -14.97 6.17 22.24
C SER A 159 -16.13 5.80 23.15
N GLU A 160 -16.23 4.55 23.63
CA GLU A 160 -17.25 4.12 24.59
C GLU A 160 -17.07 4.79 25.96
N GLN A 161 -15.84 4.93 26.46
CA GLN A 161 -15.55 5.66 27.69
C GLN A 161 -15.87 7.15 27.59
N ARG A 162 -15.65 7.75 26.42
CA ARG A 162 -15.89 9.16 26.18
C ARG A 162 -17.38 9.44 25.97
N ASP A 163 -18.02 8.77 25.03
CA ASP A 163 -19.34 9.18 24.55
C ASP A 163 -20.45 8.18 24.91
N GLY A 164 -20.13 7.06 25.54
CA GLY A 164 -21.07 5.96 25.80
C GLY A 164 -22.29 6.39 26.60
N ALA A 165 -22.10 7.05 27.74
CA ALA A 165 -23.21 7.49 28.60
C ALA A 165 -24.15 8.47 27.90
N LEU A 166 -23.60 9.48 27.21
CA LEU A 166 -24.38 10.44 26.43
C LEU A 166 -25.10 9.75 25.27
N LYS A 167 -24.41 8.89 24.54
CA LYS A 167 -24.99 8.14 23.42
C LYS A 167 -26.18 7.29 23.88
N ASP A 168 -26.05 6.57 24.99
CA ASP A 168 -27.13 5.74 25.54
C ASP A 168 -28.33 6.60 25.97
N GLN A 169 -28.07 7.78 26.53
CA GLN A 169 -29.13 8.73 26.88
C GLN A 169 -29.84 9.31 25.65
N CYS A 170 -29.10 9.68 24.61
CA CYS A 170 -29.67 10.12 23.33
C CYS A 170 -30.52 9.01 22.67
N ILE A 171 -30.10 7.75 22.77
CA ILE A 171 -30.88 6.60 22.29
C ILE A 171 -32.18 6.47 23.08
N LYS A 172 -32.15 6.58 24.41
CA LYS A 172 -33.38 6.55 25.23
C LYS A 172 -34.34 7.69 24.86
N TRP A 173 -33.83 8.91 24.70
CA TRP A 173 -34.66 10.03 24.25
C TRP A 173 -35.28 9.79 22.88
N ALA A 174 -34.53 9.19 21.96
CA ALA A 174 -35.02 8.83 20.63
C ALA A 174 -36.12 7.75 20.71
N GLU A 175 -35.95 6.73 21.55
CA GLU A 175 -36.98 5.71 21.81
C GLU A 175 -38.25 6.32 22.41
N ASP A 176 -38.12 7.25 23.35
CA ASP A 176 -39.27 7.94 23.96
C ASP A 176 -40.01 8.80 22.93
N ILE A 177 -39.29 9.53 22.08
CA ILE A 177 -39.87 10.36 21.01
C ILE A 177 -40.60 9.49 19.99
N THR A 178 -40.00 8.37 19.58
CA THR A 178 -40.63 7.45 18.62
C THR A 178 -41.85 6.73 19.20
N LYS A 179 -41.90 6.46 20.50
CA LYS A 179 -43.09 5.90 21.18
C LYS A 179 -44.21 6.91 21.36
N ALA A 180 -43.87 8.20 21.55
CA ALA A 180 -44.85 9.25 21.79
C ALA A 180 -45.55 9.77 20.51
N LYS A 181 -45.00 9.47 19.33
CA LYS A 181 -45.56 9.90 18.04
C LYS A 181 -46.37 8.78 17.39
N ASP A 182 -47.54 9.14 16.87
CA ASP A 182 -48.45 8.19 16.18
C ASP A 182 -48.03 7.86 14.74
N TYR A 183 -46.90 8.40 14.27
CA TYR A 183 -46.37 8.18 12.92
C TYR A 183 -44.88 7.82 12.96
N ILE A 184 -44.38 7.29 11.83
CA ILE A 184 -42.96 6.96 11.67
C ILE A 184 -42.16 8.25 11.52
N VAL A 185 -41.36 8.55 12.53
CA VAL A 185 -40.47 9.73 12.56
C VAL A 185 -39.34 9.57 11.55
N GLY A 186 -39.09 10.61 10.74
CA GLY A 186 -37.96 10.66 9.81
C GLY A 186 -36.61 10.69 10.53
N LYS A 187 -35.52 10.30 9.85
CA LYS A 187 -34.15 10.30 10.40
C LYS A 187 -33.72 11.66 10.93
N GLU A 188 -33.92 12.69 10.12
CA GLU A 188 -33.53 14.07 10.40
C GLU A 188 -34.39 14.64 11.53
N GLU A 189 -35.71 14.44 11.44
CA GLU A 189 -36.67 14.86 12.45
C GLU A 189 -36.42 14.22 13.83
N LEU A 190 -36.07 12.93 13.86
CA LEU A 190 -35.71 12.25 15.11
C LEU A 190 -34.42 12.83 15.69
N ALA A 191 -33.40 13.02 14.86
CA ALA A 191 -32.13 13.57 15.30
C ALA A 191 -32.26 15.01 15.81
N GLU A 192 -33.08 15.84 15.15
CA GLU A 192 -33.38 17.22 15.57
C GLU A 192 -34.11 17.23 16.91
N SER A 193 -35.16 16.43 17.06
CA SER A 193 -35.90 16.31 18.32
C SER A 193 -35.02 15.85 19.50
N VAL A 194 -34.07 14.94 19.24
CA VAL A 194 -33.11 14.47 20.26
C VAL A 194 -32.05 15.54 20.55
N TYR A 195 -31.60 16.25 19.52
CA TYR A 195 -30.65 17.35 19.66
C TYR A 195 -31.23 18.48 20.52
N ASP A 196 -32.49 18.87 20.28
CA ASP A 196 -33.19 19.89 21.07
C ASP A 196 -33.29 19.48 22.53
N LYS A 197 -33.67 18.22 22.82
CA LYS A 197 -33.67 17.68 24.18
C LYS A 197 -32.29 17.75 24.83
N TYR A 198 -31.24 17.44 24.07
CA TYR A 198 -29.87 17.56 24.55
C TYR A 198 -29.52 19.02 24.86
N VAL A 199 -29.87 19.98 24.00
CA VAL A 199 -29.65 21.42 24.23
C VAL A 199 -30.34 21.87 25.51
N THR A 200 -31.63 21.53 25.68
CA THR A 200 -32.39 21.84 26.90
C THR A 200 -31.71 21.26 28.13
N PHE A 201 -31.30 19.99 28.07
CA PHE A 201 -30.58 19.34 29.18
C PHE A 201 -29.29 20.09 29.56
N ILE A 202 -28.50 20.54 28.59
CA ILE A 202 -27.26 21.29 28.84
C ILE A 202 -27.54 22.67 29.46
N ILE A 203 -28.62 23.34 29.06
CA ILE A 203 -29.03 24.62 29.64
C ILE A 203 -29.44 24.44 31.10
N GLU A 204 -30.20 23.39 31.41
CA GLU A 204 -30.65 23.07 32.78
C GLU A 204 -29.53 22.51 33.66
N ASN A 205 -28.57 21.80 33.07
CA ASN A 205 -27.46 21.14 33.74
C ASN A 205 -26.13 21.60 33.13
N PRO A 206 -25.70 22.84 33.40
CA PRO A 206 -24.49 23.38 32.82
C PRO A 206 -23.23 22.64 33.31
N LYS A 207 -22.14 22.85 32.58
CA LYS A 207 -20.82 22.29 32.90
C LYS A 207 -20.43 22.61 34.35
N GLY A 208 -20.07 21.58 35.11
CA GLY A 208 -19.75 21.66 36.54
C GLY A 208 -20.83 21.08 37.45
N THR A 209 -21.99 20.72 36.91
CA THR A 209 -23.02 19.95 37.64
C THR A 209 -22.74 18.45 37.61
N ASP A 210 -23.25 17.72 38.60
CA ASP A 210 -23.12 16.26 38.68
C ASP A 210 -23.79 15.57 37.49
N ASN A 211 -24.97 16.05 37.09
CA ASN A 211 -25.73 15.54 35.94
C ASN A 211 -24.96 15.72 34.61
N TYR A 212 -24.31 16.87 34.43
CA TYR A 212 -23.45 17.07 33.26
C TYR A 212 -22.29 16.06 33.25
N THR A 213 -21.66 15.86 34.40
CA THR A 213 -20.49 14.97 34.55
C THR A 213 -20.86 13.51 34.32
N LEU A 214 -22.08 13.10 34.66
CA LEU A 214 -22.59 11.75 34.46
C LEU A 214 -22.71 11.37 32.98
N LEU A 215 -23.13 12.32 32.12
CA LEU A 215 -23.22 12.11 30.67
C LEU A 215 -21.91 12.46 29.94
N HIS A 216 -21.06 13.29 30.54
CA HIS A 216 -19.80 13.76 29.95
C HIS A 216 -18.60 13.43 30.87
N PRO A 217 -18.31 12.14 31.14
CA PRO A 217 -17.24 11.76 32.05
C PRO A 217 -15.88 12.30 31.59
N ILE A 218 -15.09 12.83 32.51
CA ILE A 218 -13.78 13.40 32.19
C ILE A 218 -12.83 12.26 31.77
N ASP A 219 -12.22 12.36 30.58
CA ASP A 219 -11.14 11.45 30.20
C ASP A 219 -9.97 11.67 31.18
N LYS A 220 -9.28 10.59 31.58
CA LYS A 220 -8.13 10.62 32.52
C LYS A 220 -7.02 11.59 32.09
N ARG A 221 -7.04 12.05 30.83
CA ARG A 221 -6.10 13.01 30.24
C ARG A 221 -6.51 14.48 30.36
N GLY A 222 -7.67 14.81 30.97
CA GLY A 222 -8.10 16.19 31.19
C GLY A 222 -8.32 17.00 29.91
N THR A 223 -8.55 16.34 28.77
CA THR A 223 -8.80 17.03 27.50
C THR A 223 -10.09 17.85 27.58
N HIS A 224 -9.99 19.12 27.18
CA HIS A 224 -11.11 20.05 27.13
C HIS A 224 -12.19 19.48 26.20
N ARG A 225 -13.26 18.92 26.77
CA ARG A 225 -14.46 18.63 25.99
C ARG A 225 -15.07 19.94 25.49
N PRO A 226 -15.61 19.96 24.26
CA PRO A 226 -16.52 21.03 23.88
C PRO A 226 -17.68 21.08 24.90
N GLN A 227 -18.17 22.28 25.17
CA GLN A 227 -19.27 22.48 26.12
C GLN A 227 -20.58 21.84 25.64
N MET A 228 -20.66 21.51 24.35
CA MET A 228 -21.82 20.95 23.67
C MET A 228 -21.37 20.04 22.53
N GLU A 229 -22.01 18.88 22.37
CA GLU A 229 -21.77 18.01 21.22
C GLU A 229 -22.47 18.51 19.94
N ASP A 230 -21.86 18.21 18.79
CA ASP A 230 -22.38 18.57 17.47
C ASP A 230 -23.61 17.73 17.10
N TYR A 231 -24.60 18.36 16.48
CA TYR A 231 -25.78 17.72 15.88
C TYR A 231 -25.38 16.51 15.02
N ARG A 232 -24.31 16.63 14.22
CA ARG A 232 -23.84 15.53 13.34
C ARG A 232 -23.46 14.28 14.13
N THR A 233 -22.95 14.44 15.34
CA THR A 233 -22.59 13.33 16.23
C THR A 233 -23.84 12.63 16.74
N ILE A 234 -24.82 13.40 17.24
CA ILE A 234 -26.11 12.88 17.72
C ILE A 234 -26.89 12.20 16.58
N TYR A 235 -26.93 12.81 15.38
CA TYR A 235 -27.53 12.22 14.19
C TYR A 235 -26.95 10.82 13.87
N LYS A 236 -25.61 10.66 13.92
CA LYS A 236 -24.97 9.35 13.72
C LYS A 236 -25.40 8.33 14.76
N TRP A 237 -25.63 8.75 16.00
CA TRP A 237 -26.05 7.85 17.07
C TRP A 237 -27.50 7.39 16.92
N VAL A 238 -28.44 8.25 16.50
CA VAL A 238 -29.88 7.92 16.56
C VAL A 238 -30.52 7.62 15.21
N SER A 239 -29.90 8.00 14.08
CA SER A 239 -30.48 7.83 12.73
C SER A 239 -30.83 6.38 12.36
N HIS A 240 -30.21 5.39 12.98
CA HIS A 240 -30.51 3.97 12.75
C HIS A 240 -31.82 3.49 13.40
N LEU A 241 -32.36 4.23 14.37
CA LEU A 241 -33.56 3.86 15.13
C LEU A 241 -34.87 4.09 14.36
N THR A 242 -34.82 4.86 13.26
CA THR A 242 -35.97 5.12 12.38
C THR A 242 -36.20 4.04 11.32
N LEU A 243 -35.37 2.98 11.29
CA LEU A 243 -35.63 1.81 10.46
C LEU A 243 -36.85 1.08 11.04
N GLY A 244 -38.03 1.53 10.61
CA GLY A 244 -39.31 0.90 10.91
C GLY A 244 -39.18 -0.60 10.74
N LYS A 245 -39.74 -1.35 11.72
CA LYS A 245 -39.88 -2.81 11.76
C LYS A 245 -39.65 -3.43 10.37
N ARG A 246 -38.40 -3.76 10.02
CA ARG A 246 -38.14 -4.67 8.90
C ARG A 246 -38.55 -6.03 9.42
N ALA A 247 -39.85 -6.29 9.28
CA ALA A 247 -40.42 -7.60 9.43
C ALA A 247 -39.56 -8.57 8.61
N ARG A 248 -39.09 -9.60 9.31
CA ARG A 248 -38.70 -10.90 8.79
C ARG A 248 -39.23 -11.15 7.37
N LYS A 249 -38.33 -11.27 6.40
CA LYS A 249 -38.48 -12.28 5.35
C LYS A 249 -37.17 -13.06 5.28
N LYS A 250 -37.17 -14.19 6.00
CA LYS A 250 -36.51 -15.39 5.48
C LYS A 250 -37.19 -15.72 4.15
N LYS A 251 -36.43 -15.71 3.07
CA LYS A 251 -36.57 -16.65 1.96
C LYS A 251 -35.16 -17.04 1.57
#